data_AF-A0A9X4QKD1-F1
#
_entry.id   AF-A0A9X4QKD1-F1
#
_cell.length_a   1.000
_cell.length_b   1.000
_cell.length_c   1.000
_cell.angle_alpha   90.00
_cell.angle_beta   90.00
_cell.angle_gamma   90.00
#
_symmetry.space_group_name_H-M   'P 1'
#
loop_
_entity.id
_entity.type
_entity.pdbx_description
1 polymer ?
#
loop_
_entity_poly.entity_id
_entity_poly.type
_entity_poly.pdbx_seq_one_letter_code
_entity_poly.pdbx_strand_id
1 'polypeptide(L)'
;MINVYLDDVRPCPAGFVPARTAEECLLLLRECEVDILSLDYELGYGHPNGFAVVAGLIAAGTFPREVYVHSSSMMGRAQMVRGLREAGIAGLIVHDGPMPPSVLEAAAKGAKTGKDESP
;
A
#
# COMPACT_ATOMS: atom_id res chain seq x y z
N MET A 1 12.28 7.24 -1.67
CA MET A 1 11.13 6.58 -1.04
C MET A 1 9.85 7.01 -1.73
N ILE A 2 8.95 6.07 -2.03
CA ILE A 2 7.63 6.35 -2.62
C ILE A 2 6.51 5.88 -1.69
N ASN A 3 5.29 6.38 -1.90
CA ASN A 3 4.09 5.80 -1.29
C ASN A 3 3.28 5.08 -2.37
N VAL A 4 2.76 3.89 -2.08
CA VAL A 4 2.02 3.07 -3.04
C VAL A 4 0.56 2.94 -2.61
N TYR A 5 -0.35 3.15 -3.56
CA TYR A 5 -1.80 3.00 -3.36
C TYR A 5 -2.32 1.91 -4.31
N LEU A 6 -2.58 0.72 -3.76
CA LEU A 6 -3.12 -0.43 -4.48
C LEU A 6 -4.65 -0.40 -4.49
N ASP A 7 -5.23 -0.11 -5.64
CA ASP A 7 -6.67 -0.02 -5.83
C ASP A 7 -6.96 0.01 -7.34
N ASP A 8 -7.86 -0.81 -7.85
CA ASP A 8 -8.21 -0.88 -9.27
C ASP A 8 -9.30 0.13 -9.67
N VAL A 9 -10.07 0.65 -8.71
CA VAL A 9 -11.26 1.49 -8.96
C VAL A 9 -11.06 2.93 -8.50
N ARG A 10 -10.58 3.15 -7.28
CA ARG A 10 -10.58 4.49 -6.66
C ARG A 10 -9.45 5.37 -7.22
N PRO A 11 -9.67 6.69 -7.29
CA PRO A 11 -8.62 7.65 -7.60
C PRO A 11 -7.44 7.53 -6.63
N CYS A 12 -6.23 7.62 -7.18
CA CYS A 12 -5.02 7.59 -6.36
C CYS A 12 -4.86 8.94 -5.64
N PRO A 13 -4.65 8.97 -4.31
CA PRO A 13 -4.37 10.20 -3.59
C PRO A 13 -3.08 10.88 -4.09
N ALA A 14 -3.01 12.21 -3.95
CA ALA A 14 -1.80 12.95 -4.28
C ALA A 14 -0.62 12.51 -3.39
N GLY A 15 0.56 12.36 -3.99
CA GLY A 15 1.75 11.86 -3.30
C GLY A 15 1.83 10.35 -3.14
N PHE A 16 0.95 9.61 -3.84
CA PHE A 16 1.02 8.17 -4.01
C PHE A 16 1.22 7.81 -5.48
N VAL A 17 1.91 6.69 -5.70
CA VAL A 17 2.01 6.00 -6.98
C VAL A 17 0.89 4.96 -7.03
N PRO A 18 0.03 4.97 -8.07
CA PRO A 18 -1.02 3.97 -8.20
C PRO A 18 -0.44 2.61 -8.61
N ALA A 19 -0.90 1.55 -7.96
CA ALA A 19 -0.84 0.19 -8.47
C ALA A 19 -2.28 -0.28 -8.73
N ARG A 20 -2.58 -0.67 -9.97
CA ARG A 20 -3.93 -1.10 -10.38
C ARG A 20 -4.12 -2.61 -10.33
N THR A 21 -3.03 -3.35 -10.16
CA THR A 21 -3.04 -4.80 -10.02
C THR A 21 -2.10 -5.23 -8.90
N ALA A 22 -2.29 -6.45 -8.40
CA ALA A 22 -1.39 -7.03 -7.41
C ALA A 22 0.04 -7.15 -7.96
N GLU A 23 0.18 -7.48 -9.24
CA GLU A 23 1.46 -7.62 -9.94
C GLU A 23 2.20 -6.28 -10.03
N GLU A 24 1.52 -5.19 -10.40
CA GLU A 24 2.09 -3.85 -10.40
C GLU A 24 2.55 -3.45 -8.99
N CYS A 25 1.75 -3.75 -7.97
CA CYS A 25 2.10 -3.44 -6.59
C CYS A 25 3.36 -4.19 -6.15
N LEU A 26 3.42 -5.49 -6.42
CA LEU A 26 4.59 -6.32 -6.10
C LEU A 26 5.84 -5.87 -6.87
N LEU A 27 5.69 -5.43 -8.11
CA LEU A 27 6.78 -4.85 -8.89
C LEU A 27 7.31 -3.57 -8.22
N LEU A 28 6.42 -2.64 -7.83
CA LEU A 28 6.83 -1.41 -7.13
C LEU A 28 7.51 -1.73 -5.79
N LEU A 29 7.00 -2.69 -5.02
CA LEU A 29 7.61 -3.13 -3.75
C LEU A 29 9.00 -3.74 -3.92
N ARG A 30 9.26 -4.36 -5.07
CA ARG A 30 10.56 -4.94 -5.39
C ARG A 30 11.57 -3.91 -5.87
N GLU A 31 11.13 -2.98 -6.72
CA GLU A 31 12.02 -2.07 -7.45
C GLU A 31 12.20 -0.72 -6.74
N CYS A 32 11.35 -0.39 -5.76
CA CYS A 32 11.37 0.88 -5.06
C CYS A 32 11.37 0.69 -3.54
N GLU A 33 12.01 1.63 -2.84
CA GLU A 33 11.86 1.75 -1.40
C GLU A 33 10.50 2.40 -1.08
N VAL A 34 9.58 1.63 -0.52
CA VAL A 34 8.21 2.05 -0.21
C VAL A 34 8.12 2.50 1.25
N ASP A 35 7.65 3.72 1.50
CA ASP A 35 7.40 4.23 2.85
C ASP A 35 6.03 3.77 3.35
N ILE A 36 4.97 4.19 2.64
CA ILE A 36 3.58 3.86 2.94
C ILE A 36 3.01 2.97 1.84
N LEU A 37 2.44 1.83 2.23
CA LEU A 37 1.65 0.96 1.36
C LEU A 37 0.18 0.97 1.81
N SER A 38 -0.72 1.36 0.91
CA SER A 38 -2.16 1.31 1.16
C SER A 38 -2.79 0.20 0.31
N LEU A 39 -3.46 -0.77 0.94
CA LEU A 39 -3.99 -1.97 0.30
C LEU A 39 -5.51 -1.98 0.19
N ASP A 40 -6.03 -2.15 -1.02
CA ASP A 40 -7.37 -2.69 -1.26
C ASP A 40 -7.30 -4.21 -1.42
N TYR A 41 -8.36 -4.90 -0.98
CA TYR A 41 -8.48 -6.34 -1.15
C TYR A 41 -9.01 -6.69 -2.54
N GLU A 42 -10.05 -6.00 -2.99
CA GLU A 42 -10.78 -6.35 -4.21
C GLU A 42 -10.07 -5.72 -5.41
N LEU A 43 -9.57 -6.54 -6.33
CA LEU A 43 -8.79 -6.10 -7.51
C LEU A 43 -9.35 -6.71 -8.80
N GLY A 44 -10.68 -6.81 -8.88
CA GLY A 44 -11.38 -7.44 -9.99
C GLY A 44 -11.50 -8.97 -9.91
N TYR A 45 -12.48 -9.50 -10.62
CA TYR A 45 -12.77 -10.94 -10.66
C TYR A 45 -11.70 -11.70 -11.45
N GLY A 46 -11.21 -12.82 -10.89
CA GLY A 46 -10.23 -13.68 -11.56
C GLY A 46 -8.78 -13.19 -11.47
N HIS A 47 -8.54 -12.05 -10.81
CA HIS A 47 -7.21 -11.51 -10.56
C HIS A 47 -6.74 -11.78 -9.13
N PRO A 48 -5.43 -11.78 -8.86
CA PRO A 48 -4.94 -11.85 -7.49
C PRO A 48 -5.43 -10.63 -6.68
N ASN A 49 -5.89 -10.91 -5.47
CA ASN A 49 -6.42 -9.90 -4.56
C ASN A 49 -5.31 -9.27 -3.70
N GLY A 50 -5.66 -8.29 -2.87
CA GLY A 50 -4.70 -7.64 -1.96
C GLY A 50 -3.98 -8.60 -1.00
N PHE A 51 -4.59 -9.74 -0.65
CA PHE A 51 -3.92 -10.74 0.18
C PHE A 51 -2.80 -11.47 -0.57
N ALA A 52 -2.89 -11.61 -1.89
CA ALA A 52 -1.77 -12.11 -2.69
C ALA A 52 -0.56 -11.18 -2.59
N VAL A 53 -0.77 -9.86 -2.51
CA VAL A 53 0.31 -8.88 -2.27
C VAL A 53 0.90 -9.06 -0.88
N VAL A 54 0.08 -9.25 0.16
CA VAL A 54 0.57 -9.55 1.52
C VAL A 54 1.45 -10.81 1.53
N ALA A 55 1.00 -11.89 0.88
CA ALA A 55 1.78 -13.12 0.77
C ALA A 55 3.11 -12.90 0.02
N GLY A 56 3.08 -12.15 -1.09
CA GLY A 56 4.28 -11.81 -1.86
C GLY A 56 5.26 -10.93 -1.08
N LEU A 57 4.75 -9.96 -0.32
CA LEU A 57 5.54 -9.10 0.57
C LEU A 57 6.31 -9.93 1.61
N ILE A 58 5.61 -10.85 2.29
CA ILE A 58 6.19 -11.77 3.28
C ILE A 58 7.25 -12.67 2.63
N ALA A 59 6.95 -13.22 1.45
CA ALA A 59 7.87 -14.09 0.72
C ALA A 59 9.14 -13.34 0.26
N ALA A 60 9.01 -12.06 -0.11
CA ALA A 60 10.12 -11.24 -0.56
C ALA A 60 11.03 -10.75 0.58
N GLY A 61 10.55 -10.75 1.83
CA GLY A 61 11.31 -10.27 2.99
C GLY A 61 11.63 -8.77 2.97
N THR A 62 10.99 -8.02 2.07
CA THR A 62 11.15 -6.57 1.91
C THR A 62 9.84 -5.91 2.29
N PHE A 63 9.89 -4.94 3.20
CA PHE A 63 8.69 -4.41 3.86
C PHE A 63 8.68 -2.88 3.83
N PRO A 64 7.52 -2.26 3.58
CA PRO A 64 7.36 -0.84 3.78
C PRO A 64 7.41 -0.49 5.28
N ARG A 65 7.55 0.80 5.59
CA ARG A 65 7.51 1.28 6.98
C ARG A 65 6.11 1.16 7.58
N GLU A 66 5.08 1.54 6.81
CA GLU A 66 3.70 1.52 7.26
C GLU A 66 2.77 0.88 6.21
N VAL A 67 1.81 0.08 6.68
CA VAL A 67 0.74 -0.48 5.87
C VAL A 67 -0.63 -0.04 6.39
N TYR A 68 -1.46 0.47 5.49
CA TYR A 68 -2.87 0.75 5.71
C TYR A 68 -3.73 -0.19 4.88
N VAL A 69 -4.92 -0.53 5.38
CA VAL A 69 -5.85 -1.41 4.69
C VAL A 69 -7.18 -0.70 4.45
N HIS A 70 -7.32 -0.13 3.25
CA HIS A 70 -8.46 0.69 2.85
C HIS A 70 -9.55 -0.11 2.11
N SER A 71 -9.64 -1.42 2.38
CA SER A 71 -10.62 -2.30 1.77
C SER A 71 -12.04 -2.11 2.32
N SER A 72 -13.03 -2.14 1.42
CA SER A 72 -14.45 -2.20 1.77
C SER A 72 -14.90 -3.62 2.18
N SER A 73 -14.19 -4.66 1.74
CA SER A 73 -14.40 -6.03 2.21
C SER A 73 -13.88 -6.19 3.64
N MET A 74 -14.79 -6.37 4.61
CA MET A 74 -14.44 -6.58 6.02
C MET A 74 -13.63 -7.86 6.22
N MET A 75 -14.02 -8.95 5.54
CA MET A 75 -13.29 -10.22 5.61
C MET A 75 -11.90 -10.10 4.97
N GLY A 76 -11.81 -9.46 3.81
CA GLY A 76 -10.54 -9.24 3.12
C GLY A 76 -9.58 -8.38 3.93
N ARG A 77 -10.09 -7.30 4.56
CA ARG A 77 -9.33 -6.46 5.47
C ARG A 77 -8.80 -7.26 6.66
N ALA A 78 -9.67 -7.99 7.35
CA ALA A 78 -9.28 -8.81 8.50
C ALA A 78 -8.21 -9.84 8.13
N GLN A 79 -8.33 -10.47 6.95
CA GLN A 79 -7.37 -11.44 6.46
C GLN A 79 -5.98 -10.82 6.21
N MET A 80 -5.91 -9.65 5.55
CA MET A 80 -4.65 -8.95 5.31
C MET A 80 -3.99 -8.45 6.60
N VAL A 81 -4.77 -7.80 7.48
CA VAL A 81 -4.26 -7.31 8.77
C VAL A 81 -3.72 -8.47 9.60
N ARG A 82 -4.45 -9.59 9.64
CA ARG A 82 -4.02 -10.79 10.35
C ARG A 82 -2.73 -11.35 9.77
N GLY A 83 -2.64 -11.52 8.44
CA GLY A 83 -1.45 -12.04 7.78
C GLY A 83 -0.19 -11.19 8.04
N LEU A 84 -0.32 -9.87 7.97
CA LEU A 84 0.79 -8.95 8.25
C LEU A 84 1.23 -9.00 9.73
N ARG A 85 0.28 -9.08 10.67
CA ARG A 85 0.59 -9.15 12.10
C ARG A 85 1.20 -10.49 12.50
N GLU A 86 0.69 -11.60 11.97
CA GLU A 86 1.20 -12.96 12.23
C GLU A 86 2.61 -13.16 11.68
N ALA A 87 2.97 -12.47 10.60
CA ALA A 87 4.33 -12.49 10.05
C ALA A 87 5.38 -11.89 11.01
N GLY A 88 4.98 -11.09 12.01
CA GLY A 88 5.86 -10.61 13.07
C GLY A 88 7.03 -9.74 12.59
N ILE A 89 6.82 -8.99 11.51
CA ILE A 89 7.86 -8.22 10.84
C ILE A 89 8.33 -7.06 11.72
N ALA A 90 9.60 -7.06 12.10
CA ALA A 90 10.18 -6.02 12.94
C ALA A 90 10.12 -4.65 12.25
N GLY A 91 9.58 -3.65 12.95
CA GLY A 91 9.51 -2.26 12.47
C GLY A 91 8.35 -1.94 11.52
N LEU A 92 7.61 -2.96 11.02
CA LEU A 92 6.43 -2.73 10.20
C LEU A 92 5.24 -2.29 11.09
N ILE A 93 4.64 -1.15 10.77
CA ILE A 93 3.43 -0.67 11.44
C ILE A 93 2.21 -1.05 10.58
N VAL A 94 1.25 -1.77 11.17
CA VAL A 94 0.03 -2.22 10.49
C VAL A 94 -1.20 -1.50 11.04
N HIS A 95 -1.88 -0.75 10.19
CA HIS A 95 -3.11 -0.02 10.49
C HIS A 95 -4.33 -0.76 9.92
N ASP A 96 -5.31 -1.05 10.78
CA ASP A 96 -6.58 -1.68 10.40
C ASP A 96 -7.59 -0.62 9.95
N GLY A 97 -7.40 -0.11 8.74
CA GLY A 97 -8.26 0.91 8.16
C GLY A 97 -7.58 1.78 7.12
N PRO A 98 -8.33 2.71 6.50
CA PRO A 98 -7.79 3.66 5.54
C PRO A 98 -6.86 4.66 6.22
N MET A 99 -6.04 5.33 5.40
CA MET A 99 -5.20 6.42 5.86
C MET A 99 -6.04 7.57 6.43
N PRO A 100 -5.72 8.12 7.61
CA PRO A 100 -6.40 9.30 8.13
C PRO A 100 -6.05 10.54 7.29
N PRO A 101 -6.86 11.61 7.35
CA PRO A 101 -6.63 12.84 6.58
C PRO A 101 -5.22 13.43 6.75
N SER A 102 -4.66 13.38 7.96
CA SER A 102 -3.30 13.88 8.23
C SER A 102 -2.21 13.18 7.41
N VAL A 103 -2.34 11.88 7.16
CA VAL A 103 -1.41 11.10 6.35
C VAL A 103 -1.54 11.48 4.88
N LEU A 104 -2.78 11.62 4.39
CA LEU A 104 -3.06 12.05 3.01
C LEU A 104 -2.52 13.46 2.74
N GLU A 105 -2.72 14.38 3.67
CA GLU A 105 -2.22 15.76 3.58
C GLU A 105 -0.68 15.82 3.61
N ALA A 106 -0.04 15.01 4.46
CA ALA A 106 1.41 14.94 4.54
C ALA A 106 2.01 14.41 3.22
N ALA A 107 1.45 13.33 2.67
CA ALA A 107 1.87 12.77 1.39
C ALA A 107 1.69 13.79 0.24
N ALA A 108 0.55 14.49 0.20
CA ALA A 108 0.28 15.49 -0.81
C ALA A 108 1.24 16.69 -0.75
N LYS A 109 1.65 17.11 0.46
CA LYS A 109 2.66 18.18 0.64
C LYS A 109 4.04 17.73 0.18
N GLY A 110 4.48 16.53 0.57
CA GLY A 110 5.77 15.97 0.15
C GLY A 110 5.91 15.88 -1.37
N ALA A 111 4.82 15.58 -2.08
CA ALA A 111 4.78 15.54 -3.54
C ALA A 111 4.98 16.91 -4.21
N LYS A 112 4.60 18.01 -3.53
CA LYS A 112 4.75 19.38 -4.07
C LYS A 112 6.18 19.89 -3.91
N THR A 113 6.81 19.61 -2.76
CA THR A 113 8.18 20.07 -2.48
C THR A 113 9.22 19.46 -3.44
N GLY A 114 8.98 18.24 -3.94
CA GLY A 114 9.84 17.59 -4.93
C GLY A 114 9.65 18.06 -6.38
N LYS A 115 8.67 18.93 -6.66
CA LYS A 115 8.37 19.46 -8.00
C LYS A 115 8.93 20.87 -8.24
N ASP A 116 9.39 21.54 -7.18
CA ASP A 116 9.94 22.90 -7.23
C ASP A 116 11.47 22.93 -7.44
N GLU A 117 12.13 21.77 -7.53
CA GLU A 117 13.54 21.62 -7.93
C GLU A 117 13.65 21.11 -9.38
N SER A 118 13.25 21.93 -10.35
CA SER A 118 13.72 21.78 -11.73
C SER A 118 13.98 23.17 -12.31
N PRO A 119 15.20 23.44 -12.82
CA PRO A 119 15.61 24.75 -13.32
C PRO A 119 14.88 25.17 -14.60
#